data_AF-A0AAQ0QL23-F1
#
_entry.id   AF-A0AAQ0QL23-F1
#
_cell.length_a   1.000
_cell.length_b   1.000
_cell.length_c   1.000
_cell.angle_alpha   90.00
_cell.angle_beta   90.00
_cell.angle_gamma   90.00
#
_symmetry.space_group_name_H-M   'P 1'
#
loop_
_entity.id
_entity.type
_entity.pdbx_description
1 polymer ?
#
loop_
_entity_poly.entity_id
_entity_poly.type
_entity_poly.pdbx_seq_one_letter_code
_entity_poly.pdbx_strand_id
1 'polypeptide(L)'
;MLLLAACSDDDKVPEFDVEVTFAPDVNVVDNVITVPQGESFTIESVRPVNSNAKEITFGTVTYQIDYGMGFPTMAQPYTVTFNTDGLRVGRHLLRIFIGVWAVDYSPANAIVSYYLDITEPEPDDTTPGGDETNPDGEAAVVVVAHPSVKPA
;
A
#
# COMPACT_ATOMS: atom_id res chain seq x y z
N MET A 1 20.18 31.37 3.37
CA MET A 1 21.10 30.26 3.63
C MET A 1 20.93 29.83 5.08
N LEU A 2 20.12 28.80 5.29
CA LEU A 2 20.01 28.08 6.55
C LEU A 2 20.13 26.60 6.16
N LEU A 3 21.37 26.12 6.18
CA LEU A 3 21.69 24.69 6.07
C LEU A 3 21.47 24.09 7.46
N LEU A 4 20.48 23.21 7.58
CA LEU A 4 20.46 22.18 8.61
C LEU A 4 20.53 20.84 7.87
N ALA A 5 21.72 20.51 7.40
CA ALA A 5 22.06 19.14 7.04
C ALA A 5 22.34 18.40 8.36
N ALA A 6 21.37 17.64 8.86
CA ALA A 6 21.69 16.52 9.73
C ALA A 6 22.25 15.41 8.82
N CYS A 7 23.54 15.50 8.51
CA CYS A 7 24.30 14.45 7.86
C CYS A 7 24.75 13.46 8.93
N SER A 8 24.22 12.25 8.86
CA SER A 8 24.91 11.04 9.28
C SER A 8 24.87 10.13 8.06
N ASP A 9 25.98 10.05 7.32
CA ASP A 9 26.20 9.04 6.27
C ASP A 9 26.39 7.63 6.89
N ASP A 10 26.39 7.55 8.22
CA ASP A 10 26.67 6.36 9.03
C ASP A 10 25.41 5.68 9.59
N ASP A 11 24.20 6.13 9.20
CA ASP A 11 22.97 5.52 9.70
C ASP A 11 22.71 4.18 8.99
N LYS A 12 22.99 3.09 9.70
CA LYS A 12 22.68 1.72 9.27
C LYS A 12 21.15 1.56 9.18
N VAL A 13 20.59 1.71 7.98
CA VAL A 13 19.15 1.52 7.68
C VAL A 13 18.87 0.11 7.16
N PRO A 14 17.71 -0.48 7.47
CA PRO A 14 17.39 -1.84 7.04
C PRO A 14 17.07 -1.87 5.54
N GLU A 15 17.51 -2.93 4.86
CA GLU A 15 17.09 -3.25 3.49
C GLU A 15 16.08 -4.39 3.55
N PHE A 16 14.94 -4.22 2.87
CA PHE A 16 13.83 -5.16 2.86
C PHE A 16 12.88 -4.79 1.71
N ASP A 17 12.01 -5.73 1.36
CA ASP A 17 10.89 -5.47 0.46
C ASP A 17 9.58 -5.38 1.26
N VAL A 18 8.60 -4.65 0.74
CA VAL A 18 7.24 -4.64 1.29
C VAL A 18 6.36 -5.54 0.43
N GLU A 19 5.72 -6.50 1.09
CA GLU A 19 4.67 -7.31 0.49
C GLU A 19 3.31 -6.80 0.93
N VAL A 20 2.45 -6.49 -0.05
CA VAL A 20 1.06 -6.08 0.15
C VAL A 20 0.16 -7.15 -0.43
N THR A 21 -0.72 -7.71 0.39
CA THR A 21 -1.72 -8.70 -0.01
C THR A 21 -3.07 -8.02 -0.12
N PHE A 22 -3.71 -8.15 -1.28
CA PHE A 22 -5.07 -7.71 -1.52
C PHE A 22 -6.04 -8.88 -1.40
N ALA A 23 -7.32 -8.59 -1.13
CA ALA A 23 -8.35 -9.61 -1.18
C ALA A 23 -8.44 -10.22 -2.61
N PRO A 24 -8.84 -11.51 -2.75
CA PRO A 24 -8.74 -12.23 -4.02
C PRO A 24 -9.52 -11.62 -5.19
N ASP A 25 -10.57 -10.85 -4.89
CA ASP A 25 -11.44 -10.17 -5.84
C ASP A 25 -10.88 -8.83 -6.35
N VAL A 26 -9.77 -8.35 -5.77
CA VAL A 26 -9.16 -7.08 -6.14
C VAL A 26 -8.24 -7.25 -7.35
N ASN A 27 -8.56 -6.58 -8.46
CA ASN A 27 -7.71 -6.58 -9.64
C ASN A 27 -6.50 -5.64 -9.46
N VAL A 28 -5.30 -6.20 -9.37
CA VAL A 28 -4.04 -5.43 -9.31
C VAL A 28 -3.09 -5.88 -10.41
N VAL A 29 -2.78 -5.00 -11.35
CA VAL A 29 -1.85 -5.24 -12.46
C VAL A 29 -0.89 -4.07 -12.57
N ASP A 30 0.42 -4.33 -12.62
CA ASP A 30 1.47 -3.30 -12.76
C ASP A 30 1.32 -2.11 -11.79
N ASN A 31 1.01 -2.39 -10.52
CA ASN A 31 0.73 -1.40 -9.47
C ASN A 31 -0.51 -0.52 -9.71
N VAL A 32 -1.41 -0.94 -10.59
CA VAL A 32 -2.72 -0.32 -10.81
C VAL A 32 -3.79 -1.21 -10.20
N ILE A 33 -4.54 -0.68 -9.24
CA ILE A 33 -5.73 -1.28 -8.65
C ILE A 33 -6.92 -0.76 -9.45
N THR A 34 -7.74 -1.66 -10.01
CA THR A 34 -8.94 -1.27 -10.76
C THR A 34 -10.18 -1.61 -9.94
N VAL A 35 -11.03 -0.62 -9.68
CA VAL A 35 -12.24 -0.78 -8.85
C VAL A 35 -13.39 0.05 -9.42
N PRO A 36 -14.58 -0.53 -9.64
CA PRO A 36 -15.76 0.25 -10.00
C PRO A 36 -16.13 1.28 -8.93
N GLN A 37 -16.55 2.46 -9.35
CA GLN A 37 -17.05 3.48 -8.42
C GLN A 37 -18.24 2.95 -7.62
N GLY A 38 -18.16 3.10 -6.29
CA GLY A 38 -19.17 2.64 -5.33
C GLY A 38 -18.90 1.25 -4.76
N GLU A 39 -17.94 0.52 -5.31
CA GLU A 39 -17.49 -0.73 -4.74
C GLU A 39 -16.40 -0.52 -3.69
N SER A 40 -16.12 -1.59 -2.94
CA SER A 40 -15.06 -1.61 -1.94
C SER A 40 -13.95 -2.55 -2.35
N PHE A 41 -12.72 -2.23 -1.96
CA PHE A 41 -11.59 -3.14 -2.08
C PHE A 41 -10.84 -3.23 -0.74
N THR A 42 -10.21 -4.38 -0.50
CA THR A 42 -9.54 -4.66 0.77
C THR A 42 -8.06 -4.97 0.56
N ILE A 43 -7.23 -4.32 1.37
CA ILE A 43 -5.85 -4.73 1.60
C ILE A 43 -5.87 -5.62 2.84
N GLU A 44 -5.54 -6.89 2.67
CA GLU A 44 -5.58 -7.89 3.74
C GLU A 44 -4.35 -7.82 4.63
N SER A 45 -3.15 -7.66 4.03
CA SER A 45 -1.90 -7.62 4.78
C SER A 45 -0.84 -6.70 4.20
N VAL A 46 -0.02 -6.12 5.08
CA VAL A 46 1.22 -5.40 4.73
C VAL A 46 2.35 -5.92 5.61
N ARG A 47 3.40 -6.50 5.03
CA ARG A 47 4.49 -7.11 5.82
C ARG A 47 5.87 -6.90 5.19
N PRO A 48 6.95 -6.84 6.00
CA PRO A 48 8.31 -6.85 5.49
C PRO A 48 8.69 -8.25 5.03
N VAL A 49 9.37 -8.36 3.89
CA VAL A 49 9.95 -9.60 3.37
C VAL A 49 11.39 -9.33 2.88
N ASN A 50 12.17 -10.40 2.65
CA ASN A 50 13.54 -10.32 2.13
C ASN A 50 14.47 -9.36 2.90
N SER A 51 14.27 -9.25 4.21
CA SER A 51 15.02 -8.32 5.06
C SER A 51 16.46 -8.76 5.32
N ASN A 52 17.40 -7.81 5.30
CA ASN A 52 18.78 -8.00 5.77
C ASN A 52 18.91 -7.90 7.31
N ALA A 53 17.88 -7.36 7.98
CA ALA A 53 17.79 -7.34 9.43
C ALA A 53 17.26 -8.67 9.95
N LYS A 54 17.82 -9.13 11.08
CA LYS A 54 17.38 -10.36 11.75
C LYS A 54 15.94 -10.26 12.24
N GLU A 55 15.58 -9.10 12.77
CA GLU A 55 14.24 -8.80 13.28
C GLU A 55 13.84 -7.42 12.76
N ILE A 56 12.71 -7.37 12.06
CA ILE A 56 12.12 -6.17 11.47
C ILE A 56 10.61 -6.20 11.73
N THR A 57 10.04 -5.02 12.00
CA THR A 57 8.60 -4.87 12.18
C THR A 57 8.14 -3.50 11.67
N PHE A 58 6.85 -3.42 11.37
CA PHE A 58 6.20 -2.17 11.04
C PHE A 58 5.55 -1.56 12.29
N GLY A 59 5.66 -0.24 12.42
CA GLY A 59 4.91 0.53 13.39
C GLY A 59 3.51 0.82 12.87
N THR A 60 3.15 2.10 12.81
CA THR A 60 1.93 2.55 12.14
C THR A 60 2.05 2.37 10.63
N VAL A 61 1.05 1.74 10.02
CA VAL A 61 0.83 1.74 8.57
C VAL A 61 -0.31 2.72 8.28
N THR A 62 -0.04 3.79 7.53
CA THR A 62 -1.04 4.82 7.20
C THR A 62 -1.35 4.79 5.72
N TYR A 63 -2.60 4.58 5.38
CA TYR A 63 -3.07 4.61 4.01
C TYR A 63 -3.63 5.98 3.64
N GLN A 64 -3.39 6.44 2.42
CA GLN A 64 -3.86 7.75 1.97
C GLN A 64 -4.19 7.72 0.48
N ILE A 65 -5.39 8.21 0.13
CA ILE A 65 -5.81 8.43 -1.26
C ILE A 65 -5.72 9.93 -1.55
N ASP A 66 -5.14 10.32 -2.70
CA ASP A 66 -5.15 11.69 -3.25
C ASP A 66 -4.78 12.80 -2.25
N TYR A 67 -3.77 12.57 -1.41
CA TYR A 67 -3.34 13.52 -0.37
C TYR A 67 -4.43 13.85 0.67
N GLY A 68 -5.52 13.10 0.72
CA GLY A 68 -6.62 13.24 1.68
C GLY A 68 -6.23 12.84 3.10
N MET A 69 -7.24 12.63 3.96
CA MET A 69 -6.99 12.16 5.33
C MET A 69 -6.34 10.77 5.31
N GLY A 70 -5.31 10.58 6.13
CA GLY A 70 -4.68 9.28 6.31
C GLY A 70 -5.50 8.38 7.22
N PHE A 71 -5.56 7.09 6.91
CA PHE A 71 -6.20 6.04 7.70
C PHE A 71 -5.10 5.20 8.37
N PRO A 72 -4.78 5.45 9.66
CA PRO A 72 -3.73 4.72 10.36
C PRO A 72 -4.23 3.37 10.86
N THR A 73 -3.49 2.30 10.57
CA THR A 73 -3.68 0.97 11.12
C THR A 73 -2.44 0.57 11.93
N MET A 74 -2.65 0.21 13.19
CA MET A 74 -1.58 -0.10 14.16
C MET A 74 -1.42 -1.60 14.42
N ALA A 75 -2.43 -2.40 14.09
CA ALA A 75 -2.49 -3.81 14.42
C ALA A 75 -2.24 -4.66 13.17
N GLN A 76 -1.32 -5.63 13.28
CA GLN A 76 -1.11 -6.66 12.26
C GLN A 76 -2.40 -7.47 12.04
N PRO A 77 -2.74 -7.84 10.79
CA PRO A 77 -1.92 -7.75 9.57
C PRO A 77 -1.99 -6.38 8.84
N TYR A 78 -2.47 -5.33 9.50
CA TYR A 78 -2.67 -3.98 8.96
C TYR A 78 -3.79 -3.86 7.93
N THR A 79 -4.80 -4.73 8.02
CA THR A 79 -5.96 -4.75 7.12
C THR A 79 -6.66 -3.39 7.05
N VAL A 80 -7.12 -3.03 5.85
CA VAL A 80 -8.00 -1.89 5.62
C VAL A 80 -8.92 -2.17 4.43
N THR A 81 -10.16 -1.71 4.53
CA THR A 81 -11.14 -1.73 3.44
C THR A 81 -11.47 -0.30 3.06
N PHE A 82 -11.38 0.02 1.78
CA PHE A 82 -11.78 1.31 1.22
C PHE A 82 -13.11 1.15 0.50
N ASN A 83 -14.02 2.09 0.73
CA ASN A 83 -15.22 2.27 -0.09
C ASN A 83 -14.97 3.45 -1.06
N THR A 84 -15.35 3.27 -2.33
CA THR A 84 -15.09 4.24 -3.40
C THR A 84 -16.27 5.17 -3.74
N ASP A 85 -17.39 5.12 -2.99
CA ASP A 85 -18.62 5.93 -3.18
C ASP A 85 -18.35 7.44 -3.32
N GLY A 86 -17.29 7.94 -2.66
CA GLY A 86 -16.91 9.35 -2.67
C GLY A 86 -15.79 9.71 -3.65
N LEU A 87 -15.19 8.72 -4.32
CA LEU A 87 -14.12 8.95 -5.29
C LEU A 87 -14.71 9.23 -6.66
N ARG A 88 -14.00 10.01 -7.48
CA ARG A 88 -14.45 10.33 -8.84
C ARG A 88 -14.00 9.23 -9.79
N VAL A 89 -14.68 9.04 -10.92
CA VAL A 89 -14.15 8.18 -11.99
C VAL A 89 -12.82 8.76 -12.49
N GLY A 90 -11.84 7.89 -12.70
CA GLY A 90 -10.50 8.19 -13.19
C GLY A 90 -9.38 7.76 -12.25
N ARG A 91 -8.18 8.29 -12.49
CA ARG A 91 -6.96 7.88 -11.80
C ARG A 91 -6.73 8.65 -10.51
N HIS A 92 -6.53 7.89 -9.45
CA HIS A 92 -6.17 8.32 -8.10
C HIS A 92 -4.81 7.75 -7.69
N LEU A 93 -4.22 8.32 -6.64
CA LEU A 93 -2.98 7.85 -6.03
C LEU A 93 -3.25 7.29 -4.63
N LEU A 94 -3.04 5.99 -4.44
CA LEU A 94 -3.01 5.35 -3.13
C LEU A 94 -1.56 5.26 -2.65
N ARG A 95 -1.30 5.73 -1.43
CA ARG A 95 -0.01 5.61 -0.75
C ARG A 95 -0.15 4.95 0.60
N ILE A 96 0.84 4.13 0.93
CA ILE A 96 0.96 3.44 2.20
C ILE A 96 2.26 3.92 2.84
N PHE A 97 2.15 4.68 3.93
CA PHE A 97 3.28 5.17 4.73
C PHE A 97 3.52 4.23 5.89
N ILE A 98 4.75 3.76 6.04
CA ILE A 98 5.10 2.71 6.98
C ILE A 98 6.27 3.18 7.83
N GLY A 99 6.07 3.23 9.15
CA GLY A 99 7.20 3.36 10.09
C GLY A 99 7.89 2.01 10.25
N VAL A 100 9.21 1.96 10.19
CA VAL A 100 10.00 0.72 10.13
C VAL A 100 10.98 0.67 11.29
N TRP A 101 10.97 -0.46 12.01
CA TRP A 101 11.82 -0.72 13.16
C TRP A 101 12.56 -2.03 12.96
N ALA A 102 13.89 -2.01 13.08
CA ALA A 102 14.71 -3.20 12.93
C ALA A 102 15.83 -3.22 13.99
N VAL A 103 16.16 -4.42 14.49
CA VAL A 103 17.18 -4.59 15.55
C VAL A 103 18.56 -4.27 15.00
N ASP A 104 19.30 -3.41 15.71
CA ASP A 104 20.62 -2.89 15.32
C ASP A 104 20.61 -2.04 14.05
N TYR A 105 19.48 -1.42 13.72
CA TYR A 105 19.33 -0.45 12.64
C TYR A 105 18.70 0.85 13.16
N SER A 106 18.98 1.96 12.48
CA SER A 106 18.30 3.22 12.72
C SER A 106 16.82 3.12 12.32
N PRO A 107 15.91 3.82 13.03
CA PRO A 107 14.50 3.92 12.62
C PRO A 107 14.37 4.46 11.18
N ALA A 108 13.49 3.87 10.40
CA ALA A 108 13.30 4.22 9.00
C ALA A 108 11.82 4.40 8.65
N ASN A 109 11.55 4.89 7.43
CA ASN A 109 10.21 4.97 6.86
C ASN A 109 10.22 4.35 5.46
N ALA A 110 9.14 3.69 5.09
CA ALA A 110 8.90 3.21 3.74
C ALA A 110 7.59 3.79 3.18
N ILE A 111 7.53 3.90 1.86
CA ILE A 111 6.33 4.35 1.14
C ILE A 111 6.08 3.38 -0.01
N VAL A 112 4.90 2.78 -0.03
CA VAL A 112 4.40 2.01 -1.18
C VAL A 112 3.34 2.83 -1.89
N SER A 113 3.33 2.82 -3.22
CA SER A 113 2.37 3.59 -4.02
C SER A 113 1.72 2.71 -5.08
N TYR A 114 0.41 2.85 -5.23
CA TYR A 114 -0.40 2.26 -6.28
C TYR A 114 -1.16 3.37 -6.99
N TYR A 115 -1.39 3.19 -8.29
CA TYR A 115 -2.49 3.90 -8.94
C TYR A 115 -3.79 3.18 -8.59
N LEU A 116 -4.83 3.95 -8.30
CA LEU A 116 -6.19 3.46 -8.12
C LEU A 116 -7.01 4.01 -9.29
N ASP A 117 -7.40 3.14 -10.22
CA ASP A 117 -8.23 3.50 -11.37
C ASP A 117 -9.69 3.20 -11.03
N ILE A 118 -10.45 4.26 -10.81
CA ILE A 118 -11.87 4.16 -10.52
C ILE A 118 -12.62 4.16 -11.84
N THR A 119 -13.26 3.04 -12.18
CA THR A 119 -14.06 2.91 -13.40
C THR A 119 -15.48 3.40 -13.18
N GLU A 120 -16.26 3.50 -14.27
CA GLU A 120 -17.70 3.74 -14.14
C GLU A 120 -18.33 2.66 -13.24
N PRO A 121 -19.37 3.00 -12.47
CA PRO A 121 -20.10 2.00 -11.69
C PRO A 121 -20.57 0.87 -12.61
N GLU A 122 -20.46 -0.37 -12.14
CA GLU A 122 -21.12 -1.46 -12.82
C GLU A 122 -22.64 -1.19 -12.82
N PRO A 123 -23.34 -1.41 -13.94
CA PRO A 123 -24.79 -1.31 -13.95
C PRO A 123 -25.36 -2.29 -12.92
N ASP A 124 -26.32 -1.83 -12.12
CA ASP A 124 -26.97 -2.64 -11.09
C ASP A 124 -27.75 -3.79 -11.75
N ASP A 125 -27.06 -4.91 -11.98
CA ASP A 125 -27.63 -6.08 -12.64
C ASP A 125 -28.39 -6.89 -11.59
N THR A 126 -29.58 -6.39 -11.22
CA THR A 126 -30.57 -7.14 -10.41
C THR A 126 -31.19 -8.32 -11.19
N THR A 127 -30.47 -8.90 -12.13
CA THR A 127 -30.83 -10.14 -12.83
C THR A 127 -30.26 -11.34 -12.04
N PRO A 128 -31.09 -12.25 -11.49
CA PRO A 128 -30.58 -13.40 -10.74
C PRO A 128 -29.98 -14.43 -11.70
N GLY A 129 -28.66 -14.65 -11.66
CA GLY A 129 -28.07 -15.85 -12.27
C GLY A 129 -26.55 -15.86 -12.39
N GLY A 130 -25.94 -16.91 -11.82
CA GLY A 130 -24.66 -17.45 -12.32
C GLY A 130 -23.47 -17.30 -11.38
N ASP A 131 -23.29 -18.28 -10.50
CA ASP A 131 -22.06 -18.53 -9.74
C ASP A 131 -20.95 -18.94 -10.71
N GLU A 132 -19.92 -18.10 -10.87
CA GLU A 132 -18.66 -18.47 -11.54
C GLU A 132 -17.49 -18.16 -10.60
N THR A 133 -17.03 -19.20 -9.91
CA THR A 133 -15.80 -19.18 -9.13
C THR A 133 -14.60 -19.19 -10.08
N ASN A 134 -13.75 -18.16 -10.01
CA ASN A 134 -12.44 -18.18 -10.64
C ASN A 134 -11.37 -18.50 -9.58
N PRO A 135 -10.64 -19.62 -9.70
CA PRO A 135 -9.53 -19.94 -8.81
C PRO A 135 -8.24 -19.23 -9.26
N ASP A 136 -7.38 -18.98 -8.29
CA ASP A 136 -5.94 -18.67 -8.43
C ASP A 136 -5.57 -17.24 -8.87
N GLY A 137 -5.20 -16.42 -7.87
CA GLY A 137 -4.66 -15.08 -8.08
C GLY A 137 -3.74 -14.62 -6.94
N GLU A 138 -2.60 -15.29 -6.73
CA GLU A 138 -1.54 -14.78 -5.85
C GLU A 138 -0.77 -13.68 -6.58
N ALA A 139 -1.13 -12.41 -6.34
CA ALA A 139 -0.35 -11.26 -6.80
C ALA A 139 0.57 -10.78 -5.66
N ALA A 140 1.80 -11.30 -5.61
CA ALA A 140 2.87 -10.76 -4.79
C ALA A 140 3.55 -9.60 -5.55
N VAL A 141 3.28 -8.36 -5.15
CA VAL A 141 4.04 -7.21 -5.64
C VAL A 141 5.20 -6.95 -4.69
N VAL A 142 6.43 -7.19 -5.15
CA VAL A 142 7.68 -6.86 -4.46
C VAL A 142 8.04 -5.42 -4.78
N VAL A 143 7.83 -4.50 -3.83
CA VAL A 143 8.30 -3.12 -3.97
C VAL A 143 9.63 -2.97 -3.25
N VAL A 144 10.70 -2.75 -4.02
CA VAL A 144 12.01 -2.35 -3.51
C VAL A 144 11.90 -0.93 -2.99
N ALA A 145 11.95 -0.75 -1.67
CA ALA A 145 12.03 0.57 -1.07
C ALA A 145 13.42 1.17 -1.36
N HIS A 146 13.52 2.06 -2.35
CA HIS A 146 14.70 2.91 -2.47
C HIS A 146 14.63 4.03 -1.42
N PRO A 147 15.77 4.40 -0.81
CA PRO A 147 15.84 5.51 0.13
C PRO A 147 15.24 6.76 -0.51
N SER A 148 14.47 7.52 0.28
CA SER A 148 13.75 8.70 -0.21
C SER A 148 14.66 9.61 -1.04
N VAL A 149 14.39 9.71 -2.34
CA VAL A 149 15.04 10.71 -3.20
C VAL A 149 14.50 12.07 -2.79
N LYS A 150 15.39 12.94 -2.31
CA LYS A 150 15.06 14.29 -1.85
C LYS A 150 14.72 15.20 -3.05
N PRO A 151 13.65 16.02 -3.01
CA PRO A 151 13.45 17.09 -3.99
C PRO A 151 14.57 18.14 -3.88
N ALA A 152 14.94 18.70 -5.03
CA ALA A 152 16.09 19.58 -5.26
C ALA A 152 16.11 20.87 -4.40
#